data_AF-D7R0Y1-F1
#
_entry.id   AF-D7R0Y1-F1
#
_cell.length_a   1.000
_cell.length_b   1.000
_cell.length_c   1.000
_cell.angle_alpha   90.00
_cell.angle_beta   90.00
_cell.angle_gamma   90.00
#
_symmetry.space_group_name_H-M   'P 1'
#
loop_
_entity.id
_entity.type
_entity.pdbx_description
1 polymer ?
#
loop_
_entity_poly.entity_id
_entity_poly.type
_entity_poly.pdbx_seq_one_letter_code
_entity_poly.pdbx_strand_id
1 'polypeptide(L)'
;KTTVDSLGGSVNVSSAVGRGSRFTIKLPLTMAIVRAMLFETANRRFALPLDGIREITRLRAGEMKTVNGREVLRLRDQVVPLIRLDEALGLRSAAESRAQQRCFVFVLDLGDGRDVGLAVERLYGEQELVLKTVDDKLTQSEVVA
;
A
#
# COMPACT_ATOMS: atom_id res chain seq x y z
N LYS A 1 25.30 0.17 2.99
CA LYS A 1 24.62 0.12 1.68
C LYS A 1 25.06 1.35 0.90
N THR A 2 25.67 1.19 -0.27
CA THR A 2 25.91 2.35 -1.15
C THR A 2 24.61 2.72 -1.88
N THR A 3 24.48 3.97 -2.34
CA THR A 3 23.31 4.42 -3.12
C THR A 3 23.06 3.51 -4.33
N VAL A 4 24.13 3.03 -4.96
CA VAL A 4 24.09 2.13 -6.12
C VAL A 4 23.48 0.77 -5.76
N ASP A 5 23.86 0.17 -4.62
CA ASP A 5 23.27 -1.11 -4.17
C ASP A 5 21.77 -0.96 -3.88
N SER A 6 21.34 0.20 -3.35
CA SER A 6 19.92 0.47 -3.03
C SER A 6 19.01 0.63 -4.25
N LEU A 7 19.61 0.79 -5.44
CA LEU A 7 18.94 0.84 -6.73
C LEU A 7 19.07 -0.49 -7.51
N GLY A 8 19.57 -1.55 -6.86
CA GLY A 8 19.82 -2.85 -7.49
C GLY A 8 21.05 -2.90 -8.40
N GLY A 9 21.96 -1.91 -8.29
CA GLY A 9 23.19 -1.84 -9.07
C GLY A 9 24.40 -2.47 -8.38
N SER A 10 25.58 -2.29 -8.98
CA SER A 10 26.87 -2.66 -8.40
C SER A 10 27.97 -1.65 -8.74
N VAL A 11 28.96 -1.52 -7.85
CA VAL A 11 30.17 -0.72 -8.07
C VAL A 11 31.39 -1.62 -8.03
N ASN A 12 32.24 -1.54 -9.05
CA ASN A 12 33.52 -2.22 -9.10
C ASN A 12 34.66 -1.18 -9.15
N VAL A 13 35.72 -1.41 -8.39
CA VAL A 13 36.89 -0.53 -8.30
C VAL A 13 38.13 -1.30 -8.74
N SER A 14 38.81 -0.79 -9.74
CA SER A 14 40.11 -1.31 -10.20
C SER A 14 41.15 -0.22 -9.99
N SER A 15 42.18 -0.49 -9.20
CA SER A 15 43.23 0.48 -8.88
C SER A 15 44.59 -0.19 -8.87
N ALA A 16 45.60 0.52 -9.38
CA ALA A 16 46.99 0.10 -9.30
C ALA A 16 47.89 1.31 -9.03
N VAL A 17 48.86 1.13 -8.13
CA VAL A 17 49.80 2.18 -7.73
C VAL A 17 50.52 2.74 -8.96
N GLY A 18 50.52 4.07 -9.09
CA GLY A 18 51.10 4.77 -10.25
C GLY A 18 50.29 4.68 -11.54
N ARG A 19 49.13 3.99 -11.58
CA ARG A 19 48.25 3.86 -12.76
C ARG A 19 46.85 4.47 -12.58
N GLY A 20 46.59 5.05 -11.42
CA GLY A 20 45.29 5.64 -11.07
C GLY A 20 44.24 4.58 -10.71
N SER A 21 42.98 5.04 -10.62
CA SER A 21 41.84 4.20 -10.24
C SER A 21 40.70 4.36 -11.24
N ARG A 22 40.03 3.25 -11.55
CA ARG A 22 38.82 3.17 -12.37
C ARG A 22 37.67 2.66 -11.52
N PHE A 23 36.59 3.45 -11.49
CA PHE A 23 35.32 3.07 -10.89
C PHE A 23 34.35 2.69 -12.01
N THR A 24 33.69 1.54 -11.91
CA THR A 24 32.69 1.08 -12.86
C THR A 24 31.38 0.85 -12.12
N ILE A 25 30.36 1.62 -12.48
CA ILE A 25 29.03 1.55 -11.88
C ILE A 25 28.11 0.87 -12.89
N LYS A 26 27.44 -0.20 -12.47
CA LYS A 26 26.40 -0.88 -13.26
C LYS A 26 25.06 -0.66 -12.58
N LEU A 27 24.10 -0.10 -13.31
CA LEU A 27 22.71 0.04 -12.87
C LEU A 27 21.83 -0.84 -13.76
N PRO A 28 20.77 -1.47 -13.21
CA PRO A 28 19.77 -2.16 -14.02
C PRO A 28 19.15 -1.17 -15.02
N LEU A 29 18.94 -1.62 -16.25
CA LEU A 29 18.21 -0.82 -17.26
C LEU A 29 16.73 -0.65 -16.86
N THR A 30 16.19 -1.62 -16.11
CA THR A 30 14.80 -1.63 -15.63
C THR A 30 14.78 -1.71 -14.10
N MET A 31 14.07 -0.78 -13.46
CA MET A 31 13.66 -0.86 -12.05
C MET A 31 12.17 -1.22 -12.02
N ALA A 32 11.75 -2.06 -11.05
CA ALA A 32 10.35 -2.44 -10.93
C ALA A 32 9.52 -1.25 -10.42
N ILE A 33 8.82 -0.58 -11.34
CA ILE A 33 7.90 0.52 -11.03
C ILE A 33 6.48 -0.05 -11.01
N VAL A 34 5.71 0.29 -9.98
CA VAL A 34 4.30 -0.04 -9.85
C VAL A 34 3.49 1.23 -9.71
N ARG A 35 2.35 1.32 -10.40
CA ARG A 35 1.36 2.38 -10.18
C ARG A 35 0.47 1.97 -9.02
N ALA A 36 0.41 2.81 -8.00
CA ALA A 36 -0.34 2.53 -6.79
C ALA A 36 -1.06 3.77 -6.28
N MET A 37 -2.17 3.54 -5.57
CA MET A 37 -2.85 4.56 -4.81
C MET A 37 -2.16 4.73 -3.46
N LEU A 38 -1.67 5.93 -3.17
CA LEU A 38 -1.05 6.27 -1.89
C LEU A 38 -2.12 6.77 -0.92
N PHE A 39 -2.13 6.24 0.29
CA PHE A 39 -3.12 6.56 1.31
C PHE A 39 -2.52 6.45 2.72
N GLU A 40 -3.26 6.92 3.72
CA GLU A 40 -2.87 6.87 5.13
C GLU A 40 -4.01 6.35 6.00
N THR A 41 -3.62 5.53 6.98
CA THR A 41 -4.47 5.11 8.10
C THR A 41 -3.61 5.06 9.36
N ALA A 42 -4.16 5.46 10.50
CA ALA A 42 -3.45 5.43 11.78
C ALA A 42 -2.06 6.11 11.74
N ASN A 43 -1.96 7.24 11.05
CA ASN A 43 -0.71 8.00 10.84
C ASN A 43 0.42 7.22 10.15
N ARG A 44 0.08 6.16 9.40
CA ARG A 44 1.02 5.37 8.59
C ARG A 44 0.59 5.42 7.13
N ARG A 45 1.57 5.53 6.23
CA ARG A 45 1.33 5.54 4.78
C ARG A 45 1.42 4.14 4.22
N PHE A 46 0.50 3.84 3.32
CA PHE A 46 0.40 2.58 2.60
C PHE A 46 0.17 2.87 1.12
N ALA A 47 0.49 1.88 0.30
CA ALA A 47 0.27 1.94 -1.13
C ALA A 47 -0.47 0.68 -1.57
N LEU A 48 -1.51 0.83 -2.38
CA LEU A 48 -2.27 -0.27 -2.94
C LEU A 48 -2.15 -0.23 -4.47
N PRO A 49 -1.65 -1.29 -5.14
CA PRO A 49 -1.58 -1.33 -6.60
C PRO A 49 -2.95 -1.04 -7.23
N LEU A 50 -2.96 -0.23 -8.30
CA LEU A 50 -4.22 0.16 -8.93
C LEU A 50 -4.98 -1.02 -9.55
N ASP A 51 -4.26 -2.04 -10.01
CA ASP A 51 -4.83 -3.21 -10.67
C ASP A 51 -5.80 -4.00 -9.76
N GLY A 52 -5.67 -3.87 -8.43
CA GLY A 52 -6.56 -4.50 -7.45
C GLY A 52 -7.76 -3.65 -7.04
N ILE A 53 -7.89 -2.42 -7.54
CA ILE A 53 -8.92 -1.46 -7.14
C ILE A 53 -9.97 -1.38 -8.24
N ARG A 54 -11.19 -1.83 -7.94
CA ARG A 54 -12.33 -1.68 -8.86
C ARG A 54 -12.85 -0.24 -8.88
N GLU A 55 -13.09 0.34 -7.70
CA GLU A 55 -13.47 1.74 -7.57
C GLU A 55 -13.08 2.32 -6.21
N ILE A 56 -12.99 3.65 -6.14
CA ILE A 56 -12.69 4.40 -4.92
C ILE A 56 -13.87 5.30 -4.64
N THR A 57 -14.48 5.15 -3.47
CA THR A 57 -15.61 5.98 -3.07
C THR A 57 -15.34 6.67 -1.74
N ARG A 58 -15.84 7.90 -1.62
CA ARG A 58 -15.81 8.61 -0.34
C ARG A 58 -17.07 8.23 0.43
N LEU A 59 -16.88 7.74 1.65
CA LEU A 59 -18.01 7.41 2.50
C LEU A 59 -18.77 8.68 2.91
N ARG A 60 -20.07 8.73 2.63
CA ARG A 60 -20.97 9.78 3.14
C ARG A 60 -21.71 9.30 4.39
N ALA A 61 -22.19 10.26 5.18
CA ALA A 61 -23.02 9.97 6.33
C ALA A 61 -24.26 9.15 5.91
N GLY A 62 -24.49 8.01 6.57
CA GLY A 62 -25.62 7.11 6.32
C GLY A 62 -25.42 6.02 5.26
N GLU A 63 -24.30 6.05 4.51
CA GLU A 63 -23.97 4.99 3.53
C GLU A 63 -23.35 3.74 4.18
N MET A 64 -22.70 3.92 5.34
CA MET A 64 -22.21 2.83 6.18
C MET A 64 -23.32 2.38 7.13
N LYS A 65 -23.57 1.08 7.14
CA LYS A 65 -24.51 0.42 8.06
C LYS A 65 -23.83 -0.75 8.75
N THR A 66 -24.44 -1.21 9.83
CA THR A 66 -24.01 -2.43 10.50
C THR A 66 -25.07 -3.50 10.30
N VAL A 67 -24.66 -4.67 9.80
CA VAL A 67 -25.52 -5.85 9.61
C VAL A 67 -24.83 -7.04 10.28
N ASN A 68 -25.52 -7.72 11.20
CA ASN A 68 -24.97 -8.83 11.99
C ASN A 68 -23.61 -8.51 12.64
N GLY A 69 -23.44 -7.28 13.14
CA GLY A 69 -22.21 -6.82 13.77
C GLY A 69 -21.05 -6.49 12.83
N ARG A 70 -21.24 -6.57 11.51
CA ARG A 70 -20.24 -6.18 10.50
C ARG A 70 -20.63 -4.87 9.83
N GLU A 71 -19.65 -4.00 9.62
CA GLU A 71 -19.85 -2.80 8.82
C GLU A 71 -19.98 -3.17 7.34
N VAL A 72 -20.97 -2.57 6.68
CA VAL A 72 -21.24 -2.75 5.25
C VAL A 72 -21.46 -1.39 4.61
N LEU A 73 -21.00 -1.26 3.38
CA LEU A 73 -21.27 -0.14 2.50
C LEU A 73 -22.38 -0.54 1.53
N ARG A 74 -23.45 0.25 1.47
CA ARG A 74 -24.41 0.13 0.37
C ARG A 74 -23.88 0.91 -0.83
N LEU A 75 -23.37 0.20 -1.82
CA LEU A 75 -22.83 0.77 -3.04
C LEU A 75 -23.81 0.50 -4.18
N ARG A 76 -24.60 1.52 -4.52
CA ARG A 76 -25.74 1.40 -5.45
C ARG A 76 -26.71 0.31 -4.93
N ASP A 77 -26.84 -0.79 -5.66
CA ASP A 77 -27.71 -1.92 -5.32
C ASP A 77 -26.95 -3.12 -4.73
N GLN A 78 -25.65 -2.96 -4.44
CA GLN A 78 -24.83 -3.99 -3.84
C GLN A 78 -24.46 -3.66 -2.38
N VAL A 79 -24.34 -4.70 -1.57
CA VAL A 79 -23.88 -4.61 -0.18
C VAL A 79 -22.46 -5.12 -0.12
N VAL A 80 -21.52 -4.21 0.12
CA VAL A 80 -20.09 -4.51 0.16
C VAL A 80 -19.66 -4.59 1.63
N PRO A 81 -19.12 -5.72 2.12
CA PRO A 81 -18.56 -5.81 3.46
C PRO A 81 -17.36 -4.89 3.60
N LEU A 82 -17.27 -4.17 4.71
CA LEU A 82 -16.15 -3.28 5.00
C LEU A 82 -15.14 -3.93 5.95
N ILE A 83 -13.87 -3.74 5.63
CA ILE A 83 -12.73 -4.00 6.50
C ILE A 83 -12.05 -2.67 6.77
N ARG A 84 -11.84 -2.35 8.05
CA ARG A 84 -11.05 -1.20 8.47
C ARG A 84 -9.58 -1.60 8.53
N LEU A 85 -8.73 -0.95 7.76
CA LEU A 85 -7.32 -1.35 7.67
C LEU A 85 -6.58 -1.18 9.01
N ASP A 86 -6.88 -0.13 9.76
CA ASP A 86 -6.29 0.09 11.08
C ASP A 86 -6.67 -0.99 12.10
N GLU A 87 -7.92 -1.47 12.08
CA GLU A 87 -8.34 -2.61 12.91
C GLU A 87 -7.68 -3.91 12.47
N ALA A 88 -7.67 -4.19 11.16
CA ALA A 88 -7.06 -5.39 10.59
C ALA A 88 -5.56 -5.49 10.90
N LEU A 89 -4.87 -4.35 10.96
CA LEU A 89 -3.44 -4.26 11.26
C LEU A 89 -3.14 -4.03 12.75
N GLY A 90 -4.14 -4.01 13.62
CA GLY A 90 -3.96 -3.78 15.06
C GLY A 90 -3.33 -2.43 15.40
N LEU A 91 -3.53 -1.40 14.57
CA LEU A 91 -2.89 -0.10 14.70
C LEU A 91 -3.61 0.84 15.67
N ARG A 92 -4.89 0.57 15.95
CA ARG A 92 -5.73 1.32 16.89
C ARG A 92 -6.67 0.41 17.65
N SER A 93 -7.17 0.90 18.78
CA SER A 93 -8.31 0.26 19.44
C SER A 93 -9.57 0.46 18.60
N ALA A 94 -10.41 -0.58 18.47
CA ALA A 94 -11.67 -0.52 17.72
C ALA A 94 -12.59 0.65 18.13
N ALA A 95 -12.48 1.13 19.38
CA ALA A 95 -13.23 2.29 19.85
C ALA A 95 -12.78 3.61 19.19
N GLU A 96 -11.48 3.77 18.93
CA GLU A 96 -10.90 4.95 18.30
C GLU A 96 -11.14 4.95 16.78
N SER A 97 -11.09 3.76 16.17
CA SER A 97 -11.34 3.55 14.74
C SER A 97 -12.76 3.93 14.32
N ARG A 98 -13.76 3.61 15.14
CA ARG A 98 -15.19 3.89 14.85
C ARG A 98 -15.58 5.37 14.96
N ALA A 99 -14.76 6.21 15.58
CA ALA A 99 -15.05 7.63 15.74
C ALA A 99 -14.88 8.46 14.45
N GLN A 100 -14.14 7.95 13.46
CA GLN A 100 -13.90 8.65 12.19
C GLN A 100 -15.03 8.39 11.17
N GLN A 101 -15.91 9.38 10.99
CA GLN A 101 -17.01 9.34 10.00
C GLN A 101 -16.59 9.74 8.58
N ARG A 102 -15.35 10.22 8.38
CA ARG A 102 -14.81 10.63 7.08
C ARG A 102 -13.71 9.67 6.66
N CYS A 103 -14.06 8.69 5.85
CA CYS A 103 -13.12 7.73 5.28
C CYS A 103 -13.33 7.60 3.77
N PHE A 104 -12.30 7.13 3.08
CA PHE A 104 -12.37 6.62 1.73
C PHE A 104 -12.49 5.10 1.78
N VAL A 105 -13.15 4.50 0.80
CA VAL A 105 -13.28 3.06 0.68
C VAL A 105 -12.72 2.64 -0.68
N PHE A 106 -11.72 1.78 -0.66
CA PHE A 106 -11.28 1.04 -1.86
C PHE A 106 -12.17 -0.18 -2.02
N VAL A 107 -12.87 -0.29 -3.14
CA VAL A 107 -13.62 -1.50 -3.47
C VAL A 107 -12.69 -2.42 -4.24
N LEU A 108 -12.36 -3.56 -3.64
CA LEU A 108 -11.43 -4.54 -4.18
C LEU A 108 -12.22 -5.73 -4.71
N ASP A 109 -11.82 -6.21 -5.88
CA ASP A 109 -12.36 -7.42 -6.49
C ASP A 109 -11.55 -8.63 -5.99
N LEU A 110 -12.23 -9.56 -5.29
CA LEU A 110 -11.62 -10.82 -4.83
C LEU A 110 -11.85 -11.98 -5.80
N GLY A 111 -12.46 -11.73 -6.96
CA GLY A 111 -12.92 -12.74 -7.90
C GLY A 111 -14.30 -13.32 -7.52
N ASP A 112 -14.88 -14.06 -8.46
CA ASP A 112 -16.20 -14.72 -8.33
C ASP A 112 -17.36 -13.76 -7.99
N GLY A 113 -17.25 -12.49 -8.40
CA GLY A 113 -18.25 -11.46 -8.12
C GLY A 113 -18.32 -11.04 -6.65
N ARG A 114 -17.26 -11.32 -5.87
CA ARG A 114 -17.16 -10.92 -4.47
C ARG A 114 -16.30 -9.68 -4.30
N ASP A 115 -16.89 -8.69 -3.66
CA ASP A 115 -16.24 -7.43 -3.37
C ASP A 115 -15.95 -7.30 -1.89
N VAL A 116 -14.87 -6.61 -1.57
CA VAL A 116 -14.60 -6.13 -0.22
C VAL A 116 -14.22 -4.66 -0.27
N GLY A 117 -14.74 -3.89 0.68
CA GLY A 117 -14.40 -2.49 0.86
C GLY A 117 -13.31 -2.34 1.91
N LEU A 118 -12.18 -1.74 1.55
CA LEU A 118 -11.13 -1.37 2.48
C LEU A 118 -11.29 0.10 2.89
N ALA A 119 -11.69 0.35 4.12
CA ALA A 119 -11.87 1.70 4.66
C ALA A 119 -10.55 2.29 5.17
N VAL A 120 -10.24 3.53 4.74
CA VAL A 120 -9.01 4.25 5.05
C VAL A 120 -9.28 5.73 5.37
N GLU A 121 -8.41 6.37 6.16
CA GLU A 121 -8.65 7.72 6.65
C GLU A 121 -8.39 8.80 5.58
N ARG A 122 -7.28 8.67 4.84
CA ARG A 122 -6.82 9.71 3.91
C ARG A 122 -6.30 9.13 2.62
N LEU A 123 -6.57 9.83 1.52
CA LEU A 123 -6.11 9.51 0.18
C LEU A 123 -5.16 10.61 -0.29
N TYR A 124 -3.98 10.24 -0.79
CA TYR A 124 -3.03 11.19 -1.40
C TYR A 124 -3.09 11.19 -2.93
N GLY A 125 -3.59 10.11 -3.53
CA GLY A 125 -3.74 9.97 -4.97
C GLY A 125 -2.80 8.92 -5.56
N GLU A 126 -2.86 8.80 -6.89
CA GLU A 126 -2.03 7.88 -7.65
C GLU A 126 -0.56 8.33 -7.65
N GLN A 127 0.36 7.37 -7.51
CA GLN A 127 1.81 7.56 -7.58
C GLN A 127 2.48 6.40 -8.32
N GLU A 128 3.59 6.68 -9.00
CA GLU A 128 4.53 5.67 -9.47
C GLU A 128 5.55 5.38 -8.37
N LEU A 129 5.61 4.12 -7.93
CA LEU A 129 6.46 3.68 -6.84
C LEU A 129 7.52 2.72 -7.34
N VAL A 130 8.75 2.92 -6.90
CA VAL A 130 9.84 1.95 -7.11
C VAL A 130 9.75 0.88 -6.03
N LEU A 131 9.56 -0.37 -6.44
CA LEU A 131 9.62 -1.52 -5.55
C LEU A 131 11.06 -1.77 -5.11
N LYS A 132 11.26 -1.81 -3.80
CA LYS A 132 12.53 -2.20 -3.18
C LYS A 132 12.31 -3.48 -2.41
N THR A 133 13.26 -4.41 -2.51
CA THR A 133 13.26 -5.59 -1.67
C THR A 133 13.36 -5.17 -0.21
N VAL A 134 12.50 -5.74 0.62
CA VAL A 134 12.50 -5.50 2.06
C VAL A 134 13.53 -6.44 2.67
N ASP A 135 14.36 -5.93 3.60
CA ASP A 135 15.35 -6.77 4.29
C ASP A 135 14.62 -7.85 5.13
N ASP A 136 15.18 -9.06 5.22
CA ASP A 136 14.56 -10.30 5.76
C ASP A 136 13.89 -10.20 7.15
N LYS A 137 14.17 -9.13 7.91
CA LYS A 137 13.59 -8.90 9.24
C LYS A 137 12.14 -8.41 9.19
N LEU A 138 11.65 -7.92 8.05
CA LEU A 138 10.27 -7.41 7.89
C LEU A 138 9.33 -8.38 7.14
N THR A 139 9.87 -9.44 6.53
CA THR A 139 9.10 -10.43 5.76
C THR A 139 8.16 -11.30 6.60
N GLN A 140 8.18 -11.14 7.93
CA GLN A 140 7.27 -11.82 8.87
C GLN A 140 6.00 -11.01 9.21
N SER A 141 5.78 -9.86 8.55
CA SER A 141 4.62 -9.01 8.78
C SER A 141 3.49 -9.35 7.79
N GLU A 142 2.26 -9.52 8.29
CA GLU A 142 1.05 -9.74 7.48
C GLU A 142 0.75 -8.61 6.48
N VAL A 143 1.45 -7.47 6.62
CA VAL A 143 1.28 -6.25 5.80
C VAL A 143 2.14 -6.25 4.54
N VAL A 144 3.18 -7.09 4.49
CA VAL A 144 4.18 -7.11 3.41
C VAL A 144 4.20 -8.52 2.84
N ALA A 145 3.23 -8.82 1.97
CA ALA A 145 3.19 -10.01 1.14
C ALA A 145 2.87 -9.62 -0.31
#